data_AF-A0A925C325-F1
#
_entry.id   AF-A0A925C325-F1
#
_cell.length_a   1.000
_cell.length_b   1.000
_cell.length_c   1.000
_cell.angle_alpha   90.00
_cell.angle_beta   90.00
_cell.angle_gamma   90.00
#
_symmetry.space_group_name_H-M   'P 1'
#
loop_
_entity.id
_entity.type
_entity.pdbx_description
1 polymer ?
#
loop_
_entity_poly.entity_id
_entity_poly.type
_entity_poly.pdbx_seq_one_letter_code
_entity_poly.pdbx_strand_id
1 'polypeptide(L)'
;MERTWSCFDCRLDDAEPLCFSAGGTFDPQRLARAYLKIGPADEGAAAGDGDGSMQAFDCVDEMMHNAPGPSAAFILAALDACQTGAQVAILGAGPLETLLKAHGLAVIDDLEREARKHAKVRYLLSATWGRDHIDASVWERLVIAVSPGPVMDGDARTPAAGLHDKILDEAGVAALLAAPMA
;
A
#
# COMPACT_ATOMS: atom_id res chain seq x y z
N MET A 1 -6.70 3.28 21.16
CA MET A 1 -6.35 1.86 20.93
C MET A 1 -4.95 1.68 21.47
N GLU A 2 -4.69 0.68 22.31
CA GLU A 2 -3.33 0.40 22.80
C GLU A 2 -2.39 0.07 21.64
N ARG A 3 -1.10 0.32 21.82
CA ARG A 3 -0.06 0.06 20.80
C ARG A 3 0.03 -1.45 20.55
N THR A 4 -0.63 -1.95 19.51
CA THR A 4 -0.64 -3.37 19.15
C THR A 4 0.58 -3.81 18.33
N TRP A 5 1.46 -2.87 17.94
CA TRP A 5 2.68 -3.13 17.17
C TRP A 5 3.75 -2.04 17.42
N SER A 6 5.02 -2.43 17.30
CA SER A 6 6.19 -1.54 17.32
C SER A 6 7.31 -2.13 16.45
N CYS A 7 7.92 -1.32 15.57
CA CYS A 7 9.11 -1.73 14.83
C CYS A 7 10.35 -1.86 15.76
N PHE A 8 11.44 -2.41 15.23
CA PHE A 8 12.72 -2.59 15.91
C PHE A 8 13.29 -1.27 16.43
N ASP A 9 13.37 -0.23 15.60
CA ASP A 9 13.90 1.08 16.01
C ASP A 9 13.09 1.67 17.18
N CYS A 10 11.77 1.55 17.12
CA CYS A 10 10.88 1.96 18.21
C CYS A 10 11.06 1.13 19.50
N ARG A 11 11.61 -0.09 19.40
CA ARG A 11 11.83 -0.98 20.54
C ARG A 11 13.23 -0.81 21.15
N LEU A 12 14.21 -0.39 20.36
CA LEU A 12 15.61 -0.40 20.78
C LEU A 12 16.26 0.98 20.87
N ASP A 13 15.85 1.92 20.01
CA ASP A 13 16.47 3.24 19.92
C ASP A 13 15.62 4.34 20.55
N ASP A 14 14.55 3.98 21.27
CA ASP A 14 13.55 4.91 21.83
C ASP A 14 13.01 5.92 20.78
N ALA A 15 13.05 5.54 19.50
CA ALA A 15 12.64 6.39 18.40
C ALA A 15 11.14 6.70 18.47
N GLU A 16 10.75 7.93 18.13
CA GLU A 16 9.34 8.31 18.05
C GLU A 16 8.67 7.56 16.89
N PRO A 17 7.59 6.79 17.13
CA PRO A 17 6.92 6.08 16.06
C PRO A 17 6.25 6.99 15.04
N LEU A 18 6.66 6.88 13.78
CA LEU A 18 6.01 7.57 12.65
C LEU A 18 4.57 7.10 12.40
N CYS A 19 4.23 5.89 12.85
CA CYS A 19 2.93 5.26 12.64
C CYS A 19 1.95 5.45 13.80
N PHE A 20 2.30 6.24 14.81
CA PHE A 20 1.41 6.61 15.91
C PHE A 20 1.34 8.13 16.05
N SER A 21 0.21 8.64 16.52
CA SER A 21 0.09 10.03 16.96
C SER A 21 0.81 10.25 18.30
N ALA A 22 1.04 11.51 18.67
CA ALA A 22 1.60 11.87 19.99
C ALA A 22 0.76 11.33 21.16
N GLY A 23 -0.54 11.04 20.94
CA GLY A 23 -1.43 10.40 21.90
C GLY A 23 -1.39 8.87 21.90
N GLY A 24 -0.45 8.24 21.17
CA GLY A 24 -0.28 6.79 21.12
C GLY A 24 -1.34 6.05 20.31
N THR A 25 -2.08 6.73 19.44
CA THR A 25 -3.08 6.10 18.55
C THR A 25 -2.46 5.79 17.20
N PHE A 26 -2.68 4.58 16.67
CA PHE A 26 -2.18 4.20 15.34
C PHE A 26 -2.72 5.17 14.28
N ASP A 27 -1.80 5.77 13.52
CA ASP A 27 -2.06 6.76 12.48
C ASP A 27 -1.37 6.30 11.18
N PRO A 28 -2.02 5.43 10.40
CA PRO A 28 -1.46 4.94 9.14
C PRO A 28 -1.38 6.04 8.07
N GLN A 29 -2.14 7.13 8.20
CA GLN A 29 -2.09 8.24 7.25
C GLN A 29 -0.81 9.07 7.42
N ARG A 30 -0.36 9.29 8.66
CA ARG A 30 0.94 9.92 8.95
C ARG A 30 2.08 9.12 8.30
N LEU A 31 2.10 7.80 8.50
CA LEU A 31 3.10 6.93 7.90
C LEU A 31 3.02 6.93 6.37
N ALA A 32 1.82 6.87 5.81
CA ALA A 32 1.61 6.87 4.36
C ALA A 32 2.19 8.12 3.69
N ARG A 33 1.97 9.30 4.28
CA ARG A 33 2.52 10.56 3.76
C ARG A 33 4.04 10.56 3.78
N ALA A 34 4.65 10.09 4.86
CA ALA A 34 6.11 9.97 4.95
C ALA A 34 6.66 8.98 3.91
N TYR A 35 6.05 7.79 3.80
CA TYR A 35 6.47 6.73 2.87
C TYR A 35 6.34 7.16 1.40
N LEU A 36 5.21 7.79 1.03
CA LEU A 36 4.93 8.25 -0.33
C LEU A 36 5.53 9.62 -0.66
N LYS A 37 6.29 10.21 0.28
CA LYS A 37 6.89 11.55 0.19
C LYS A 37 5.86 12.65 -0.15
N ILE A 38 4.68 12.57 0.46
CA ILE A 38 3.60 13.55 0.29
C ILE A 38 3.74 14.63 1.36
N GLY A 39 4.13 15.85 0.95
CA GLY A 39 4.28 17.02 1.82
C GLY A 39 3.75 18.31 1.15
N PRO A 40 3.57 19.39 1.92
CA PRO A 40 3.18 20.68 1.35
C PRO A 40 4.26 21.21 0.39
N ALA A 41 3.82 21.71 -0.77
CA ALA A 41 4.71 22.17 -1.85
C ALA A 41 5.58 23.40 -1.50
N ASP A 42 5.35 24.05 -0.35
CA ASP A 42 5.87 25.39 -0.02
C ASP A 42 6.78 25.49 1.22
N GLU A 43 7.16 24.37 1.86
CA GLU A 43 8.31 24.42 2.79
C GLU A 43 9.59 24.17 2.00
N GLY A 44 10.11 25.25 1.40
CA GLY A 44 11.48 25.30 0.93
C GLY A 44 12.45 25.09 2.09
N ALA A 45 12.86 23.84 2.32
CA ALA A 45 13.93 23.51 3.25
C ALA A 45 14.59 22.20 2.82
N ALA A 46 15.74 22.35 2.16
CA ALA A 46 16.77 21.34 1.93
C ALA A 46 16.31 19.98 1.38
N ALA A 47 16.87 19.60 0.24
CA ALA A 47 17.15 18.20 -0.07
C ALA A 47 18.07 17.63 1.03
N GLY A 48 17.50 17.30 2.18
CA GLY A 48 18.04 16.35 3.14
C GLY A 48 17.54 14.97 2.73
N ASP A 49 18.11 14.42 1.66
CA ASP A 49 18.10 12.98 1.46
C ASP A 49 18.78 12.36 2.70
N GLY A 50 18.07 11.51 3.45
CA GLY A 50 18.73 10.76 4.53
C GLY A 50 17.81 10.01 5.46
N ASP A 51 17.04 10.70 6.30
CA ASP A 51 16.62 10.11 7.57
C ASP A 51 15.13 9.69 7.61
N GLY A 52 14.19 10.64 7.44
CA GLY A 52 12.75 10.35 7.60
C GLY A 52 12.16 9.38 6.56
N SER A 53 12.69 9.35 5.33
CA SER A 53 12.20 8.41 4.30
C SER A 53 12.75 6.99 4.48
N MET A 54 13.95 6.87 5.03
CA MET A 54 14.55 5.57 5.37
C MET A 54 13.82 4.98 6.57
N GLN A 55 13.60 5.77 7.61
CA GLN A 55 12.81 5.37 8.77
C GLN A 55 11.37 4.95 8.40
N ALA A 56 10.71 5.67 7.48
CA ALA A 56 9.37 5.29 7.02
C ALA A 56 9.38 3.96 6.25
N PHE A 57 10.41 3.72 5.44
CA PHE A 57 10.61 2.46 4.73
C PHE A 57 10.78 1.31 5.71
N ASP A 58 11.68 1.44 6.69
CA ASP A 58 11.96 0.40 7.69
C ASP A 58 10.73 0.10 8.55
N CYS A 59 10.00 1.14 8.97
CA CYS A 59 8.73 0.99 9.68
C CYS A 59 7.70 0.19 8.87
N VAL A 60 7.59 0.45 7.57
CA VAL A 60 6.64 -0.22 6.69
C VAL A 60 7.07 -1.66 6.44
N ASP A 61 8.34 -1.89 6.08
CA ASP A 61 8.86 -3.22 5.80
C ASP A 61 8.66 -4.16 7.00
N GLU A 62 9.04 -3.72 8.20
CA GLU A 62 8.84 -4.53 9.40
C GLU A 62 7.36 -4.77 9.72
N MET A 63 6.51 -3.77 9.51
CA MET A 63 5.07 -3.92 9.72
C MET A 63 4.51 -5.00 8.78
N MET A 64 4.89 -4.97 7.49
CA MET A 64 4.47 -5.98 6.51
C MET A 64 4.87 -7.40 6.92
N HIS A 65 6.02 -7.57 7.58
CA HIS A 65 6.49 -8.88 8.03
C HIS A 65 5.84 -9.37 9.32
N ASN A 66 5.36 -8.50 10.20
CA ASN A 66 5.04 -8.88 11.58
C ASN A 66 3.61 -8.54 12.03
N ALA A 67 2.91 -7.64 11.35
CA ALA A 67 1.65 -7.08 11.82
C ALA A 67 0.60 -7.00 10.69
N PRO A 68 0.03 -8.14 10.22
CA PRO A 68 -0.82 -8.17 9.03
C PRO A 68 -2.06 -7.26 9.12
N GLY A 69 -2.70 -7.16 10.29
CA GLY A 69 -3.83 -6.25 10.51
C GLY A 69 -3.45 -4.78 10.32
N PRO A 70 -2.49 -4.25 11.11
CA PRO A 70 -1.95 -2.90 10.89
C PRO A 70 -1.43 -2.67 9.47
N SER A 71 -0.81 -3.67 8.84
CA SER A 71 -0.34 -3.59 7.46
C SER A 71 -1.47 -3.39 6.47
N ALA A 72 -2.54 -4.17 6.55
CA ALA A 72 -3.71 -4.01 5.69
C ALA A 72 -4.33 -2.61 5.85
N ALA A 73 -4.44 -2.12 7.09
CA ALA A 73 -4.92 -0.77 7.38
C ALA A 73 -3.99 0.31 6.79
N PHE A 74 -2.66 0.12 6.88
CA PHE A 74 -1.69 1.00 6.24
C PHE A 74 -1.83 1.02 4.72
N ILE A 75 -1.91 -0.14 4.06
CA ILE A 75 -2.05 -0.22 2.60
C ILE A 75 -3.27 0.58 2.12
N LEU A 76 -4.42 0.41 2.78
CA LEU A 76 -5.64 1.13 2.40
C LEU A 76 -5.52 2.65 2.65
N ALA A 77 -4.93 3.06 3.77
CA ALA A 77 -4.70 4.47 4.06
C ALA A 77 -3.70 5.11 3.10
N ALA A 78 -2.63 4.39 2.73
CA ALA A 78 -1.65 4.83 1.76
C ALA A 78 -2.24 4.95 0.36
N LEU A 79 -3.06 3.99 -0.04
CA LEU A 79 -3.78 4.04 -1.30
C LEU A 79 -4.72 5.25 -1.38
N ASP A 80 -5.41 5.59 -0.29
CA ASP A 80 -6.30 6.75 -0.27
C ASP A 80 -5.52 8.08 -0.35
N ALA A 81 -4.27 8.09 0.11
CA ALA A 81 -3.38 9.24 -0.01
C ALA A 81 -2.67 9.36 -1.38
N CYS A 82 -2.61 8.29 -2.18
CA CYS A 82 -1.96 8.31 -3.49
C CYS A 82 -2.58 9.36 -4.41
N GLN A 83 -1.72 10.19 -5.01
CA GLN A 83 -2.05 11.25 -5.95
C GLN A 83 -1.69 10.88 -7.40
N THR A 84 -0.79 9.92 -7.59
CA THR A 84 -0.30 9.50 -8.91
C THR A 84 -0.30 7.97 -9.07
N GLY A 85 -0.39 7.51 -10.32
CA GLY A 85 -0.25 6.08 -10.64
C GLY A 85 1.11 5.51 -10.21
N ALA A 86 2.17 6.32 -10.23
CA ALA A 86 3.50 5.92 -9.78
C ALA A 86 3.55 5.60 -8.28
N GLN A 87 2.84 6.38 -7.45
CA GLN A 87 2.73 6.07 -6.02
C GLN A 87 1.97 4.76 -5.77
N VAL A 88 0.92 4.49 -6.55
CA VAL A 88 0.23 3.19 -6.49
C VAL A 88 1.16 2.05 -6.91
N ALA A 89 1.99 2.25 -7.94
CA ALA A 89 2.92 1.23 -8.41
C ALA A 89 3.97 0.89 -7.34
N ILE A 90 4.51 1.91 -6.65
CA ILE A 90 5.42 1.74 -5.51
C ILE A 90 4.74 0.94 -4.39
N LEU A 91 3.47 1.27 -4.07
CA LEU A 91 2.72 0.57 -3.04
C LEU A 91 2.42 -0.89 -3.40
N GLY A 92 2.07 -1.14 -4.67
CA GLY A 92 1.68 -2.44 -5.20
C GLY A 92 2.84 -3.44 -5.33
N ALA A 93 3.96 -2.99 -5.92
CA ALA A 93 5.16 -3.80 -6.14
C ALA A 93 6.12 -3.85 -4.93
N GLY A 94 5.85 -3.06 -3.88
CA GLY A 94 6.63 -3.05 -2.65
C GLY A 94 5.80 -3.58 -1.47
N PRO A 95 5.26 -2.71 -0.61
CA PRO A 95 4.61 -3.14 0.64
C PRO A 95 3.48 -4.16 0.47
N LEU A 96 2.62 -4.00 -0.54
CA LEU A 96 1.53 -4.95 -0.78
C LEU A 96 2.06 -6.33 -1.16
N GLU A 97 3.07 -6.40 -2.02
CA GLU A 97 3.72 -7.66 -2.39
C GLU A 97 4.34 -8.34 -1.17
N THR A 98 5.11 -7.59 -0.36
CA THR A 98 5.68 -8.09 0.89
C THR A 98 4.60 -8.63 1.83
N LEU A 99 3.49 -7.90 2.00
CA LEU A 99 2.37 -8.33 2.83
C LEU A 99 1.73 -9.62 2.34
N LEU A 100 1.47 -9.73 1.04
CA LEU A 100 0.82 -10.90 0.46
C LEU A 100 1.74 -12.13 0.50
N LYS A 101 3.04 -11.93 0.31
CA LYS A 101 4.05 -12.98 0.46
C LYS A 101 4.12 -13.51 1.90
N ALA A 102 4.11 -12.63 2.89
CA ALA A 102 4.25 -13.00 4.30
C ALA A 102 2.94 -13.49 4.92
N HIS A 103 1.81 -12.85 4.59
CA HIS A 103 0.52 -13.01 5.29
C HIS A 103 -0.68 -13.06 4.35
N GLY A 104 -0.51 -13.41 3.07
CA GLY A 104 -1.57 -13.36 2.06
C GLY A 104 -2.87 -14.05 2.50
N LEU A 105 -2.78 -15.26 3.07
CA LEU A 105 -3.94 -16.01 3.56
C LEU A 105 -4.70 -15.28 4.68
N ALA A 106 -4.02 -14.47 5.49
CA ALA A 106 -4.62 -13.75 6.61
C ALA A 106 -5.32 -12.46 6.18
N VAL A 107 -4.91 -11.85 5.06
CA VAL A 107 -5.40 -10.52 4.65
C VAL A 107 -6.27 -10.52 3.38
N ILE A 108 -6.24 -11.60 2.59
CA ILE A 108 -6.89 -11.63 1.27
C ILE A 108 -8.41 -11.41 1.33
N ASP A 109 -9.09 -11.91 2.36
CA ASP A 109 -10.54 -11.71 2.55
C ASP A 109 -10.89 -10.22 2.70
N ASP A 110 -10.04 -9.47 3.38
CA ASP A 110 -10.19 -8.02 3.58
C ASP A 110 -9.93 -7.28 2.27
N LEU A 111 -8.85 -7.62 1.57
CA LEU A 111 -8.50 -7.00 0.29
C LEU A 111 -9.57 -7.23 -0.78
N GLU A 112 -10.14 -8.43 -0.87
CA GLU A 112 -11.25 -8.72 -1.78
C GLU A 112 -12.51 -7.93 -1.42
N ARG A 113 -12.82 -7.82 -0.13
CA ARG A 113 -13.98 -7.05 0.31
C ARG A 113 -13.85 -5.58 -0.06
N GLU A 114 -12.67 -4.99 0.10
CA GLU A 114 -12.43 -3.61 -0.30
C GLU A 114 -12.35 -3.45 -1.83
N ALA A 115 -11.80 -4.43 -2.55
CA ALA A 115 -11.81 -4.48 -4.02
C ALA A 115 -13.22 -4.49 -4.62
N ARG A 116 -14.19 -5.12 -3.95
CA ARG A 116 -15.61 -5.09 -4.36
C ARG A 116 -16.22 -3.69 -4.23
N LYS A 117 -15.80 -2.91 -3.24
CA LYS A 117 -16.34 -1.57 -2.97
C LYS A 117 -15.63 -0.48 -3.77
N HIS A 118 -14.31 -0.57 -3.90
CA HIS A 118 -13.49 0.50 -4.42
C HIS A 118 -12.69 0.07 -5.65
N ALA A 119 -12.93 0.76 -6.77
CA ALA A 119 -12.14 0.61 -7.98
C ALA A 119 -10.65 0.91 -7.74
N LYS A 120 -10.33 1.83 -6.83
CA LYS A 120 -8.97 2.20 -6.42
C LYS A 120 -8.20 0.98 -5.89
N VAL A 121 -8.87 0.11 -5.13
CA VAL A 121 -8.26 -1.11 -4.57
C VAL A 121 -7.97 -2.12 -5.67
N ARG A 122 -8.88 -2.31 -6.64
CA ARG A 122 -8.61 -3.20 -7.79
C ARG A 122 -7.40 -2.73 -8.59
N TYR A 123 -7.30 -1.43 -8.81
CA TYR A 123 -6.16 -0.82 -9.48
C TYR A 123 -4.85 -1.04 -8.71
N LEU A 124 -4.85 -0.89 -7.38
CA LEU A 124 -3.69 -1.25 -6.55
C LEU A 124 -3.32 -2.73 -6.65
N LEU A 125 -4.28 -3.64 -6.44
CA LEU A 125 -4.02 -5.08 -6.47
C LEU A 125 -3.50 -5.53 -7.84
N SER A 126 -3.88 -4.84 -8.91
CA SER A 126 -3.35 -5.12 -10.26
C SER A 126 -1.86 -4.80 -10.42
N ALA A 127 -1.28 -4.02 -9.52
CA ALA A 127 0.12 -3.61 -9.54
C ALA A 127 1.07 -4.53 -8.73
N THR A 128 0.61 -5.71 -8.31
CA THR A 128 1.42 -6.67 -7.52
C THR A 128 2.21 -7.62 -8.43
N TRP A 129 3.50 -7.83 -8.12
CA TRP A 129 4.45 -8.59 -8.93
C TRP A 129 4.87 -9.91 -8.25
N GLY A 130 3.88 -10.65 -7.74
CA GLY A 130 4.12 -11.74 -6.81
C GLY A 130 3.84 -13.17 -7.27
N ARG A 131 3.60 -13.39 -8.57
CA ARG A 131 3.04 -14.66 -9.09
C ARG A 131 3.75 -15.93 -8.58
N ASP A 132 5.08 -15.90 -8.55
CA ASP A 132 5.89 -17.09 -8.25
C ASP A 132 6.23 -17.25 -6.75
N HIS A 133 5.88 -16.28 -5.91
CA HIS A 133 6.28 -16.27 -4.50
C HIS A 133 5.17 -15.90 -3.50
N ILE A 134 3.98 -15.54 -3.99
CA ILE A 134 2.73 -15.48 -3.22
C ILE A 134 2.08 -16.87 -3.28
N ASP A 135 1.40 -17.27 -2.21
CA ASP A 135 0.62 -18.50 -2.18
C ASP A 135 -0.34 -18.58 -3.39
N ALA A 136 -0.37 -19.72 -4.07
CA ALA A 136 -1.13 -19.88 -5.31
C ALA A 136 -2.63 -19.60 -5.14
N SER A 137 -3.22 -19.99 -3.99
CA SER A 137 -4.63 -19.74 -3.71
C SER A 137 -4.91 -18.26 -3.48
N VAL A 138 -3.96 -17.54 -2.87
CA VAL A 138 -4.03 -16.07 -2.73
C VAL A 138 -3.90 -15.41 -4.11
N TRP A 139 -2.98 -15.89 -4.95
CA TRP A 139 -2.80 -15.36 -6.30
C TRP A 139 -4.05 -15.51 -7.18
N GLU A 140 -4.67 -16.68 -7.19
CA GLU A 140 -5.93 -16.93 -7.94
C GLU A 140 -7.04 -15.97 -7.49
N ARG A 141 -7.13 -15.72 -6.19
CA ARG A 141 -8.09 -14.78 -5.61
C ARG A 141 -7.81 -13.33 -6.00
N LEU A 142 -6.54 -12.92 -6.06
CA LEU A 142 -6.16 -11.60 -6.58
C LEU A 142 -6.59 -11.43 -8.04
N VAL A 143 -6.34 -12.42 -8.89
CA VAL A 143 -6.77 -12.42 -10.30
C VAL A 143 -8.29 -12.20 -10.41
N ILE A 144 -9.08 -12.93 -9.60
CA ILE A 144 -10.54 -12.76 -9.55
C ILE A 144 -10.91 -11.34 -9.11
N ALA A 145 -10.28 -10.84 -8.05
CA ALA A 145 -10.57 -9.52 -7.48
C ALA A 145 -10.30 -8.36 -8.45
N VAL A 146 -9.25 -8.46 -9.29
CA VAL A 146 -8.90 -7.41 -10.26
C VAL A 146 -9.65 -7.51 -11.58
N SER A 147 -10.20 -8.68 -11.91
CA SER A 147 -10.89 -8.93 -13.19
C SER A 147 -11.97 -7.91 -13.58
N PRO A 148 -12.72 -7.26 -12.66
CA PRO A 148 -13.65 -6.20 -13.05
C PRO A 148 -12.97 -4.95 -13.63
N GLY A 149 -11.72 -4.67 -13.26
CA GLY A 149 -11.00 -3.44 -13.59
C GLY A 149 -11.49 -2.23 -12.78
N PRO A 150 -10.80 -1.08 -12.85
CA PRO A 150 -9.65 -0.79 -13.70
C PRO A 150 -8.35 -1.47 -13.24
N VAL A 151 -7.38 -1.57 -14.15
CA VAL A 151 -6.05 -2.16 -13.89
C VAL A 151 -4.92 -1.21 -14.32
N MET A 152 -3.74 -1.37 -13.72
CA MET A 152 -2.55 -0.56 -13.99
C MET A 152 -1.87 -0.93 -15.30
N ASP A 153 -1.68 -2.22 -15.52
CA ASP A 153 -1.09 -2.78 -16.73
C ASP A 153 -1.77 -4.11 -17.10
N GLY A 154 -1.27 -4.76 -18.15
CA GLY A 154 -1.67 -6.12 -18.54
C GLY A 154 -0.49 -7.08 -18.62
N ASP A 155 0.58 -6.85 -17.85
CA ASP A 155 1.78 -7.69 -17.85
C ASP A 155 1.43 -9.11 -17.40
N ALA A 156 2.03 -10.12 -18.04
CA ALA A 156 1.76 -11.53 -17.76
C ALA A 156 2.16 -11.99 -16.34
N ARG A 157 2.93 -11.16 -15.62
CA ARG A 157 3.42 -11.41 -14.26
C ARG A 157 2.55 -10.79 -13.18
N THR A 158 1.61 -9.91 -13.54
CA THR A 158 0.67 -9.28 -12.60
C THR A 158 -0.66 -10.05 -12.58
N PRO A 159 -1.53 -9.88 -11.57
CA PRO A 159 -2.84 -10.52 -11.58
C PRO A 159 -3.77 -9.96 -12.68
N ALA A 160 -3.37 -8.87 -13.35
CA ALA A 160 -4.08 -8.26 -14.46
C ALA A 160 -3.63 -8.74 -15.85
N ALA A 161 -2.85 -9.83 -15.92
CA ALA A 161 -2.37 -10.43 -17.16
C ALA A 161 -3.46 -10.49 -18.26
N GLY A 162 -3.23 -9.79 -19.37
CA GLY A 162 -4.12 -9.77 -20.53
C GLY A 162 -5.33 -8.83 -20.45
N LEU A 163 -5.52 -8.08 -19.35
CA LEU A 163 -6.62 -7.13 -19.17
C LEU A 163 -6.35 -5.76 -19.82
N HIS A 164 -5.80 -5.74 -21.04
CA HIS A 164 -5.38 -4.52 -21.72
C HIS A 164 -6.52 -3.53 -22.00
N ASP A 165 -7.75 -4.02 -22.14
CA ASP A 165 -8.96 -3.21 -22.36
C ASP A 165 -9.42 -2.46 -21.09
N LYS A 166 -8.87 -2.80 -19.92
CA LYS A 166 -9.22 -2.23 -18.61
C LYS A 166 -8.17 -1.26 -18.07
N ILE A 167 -7.11 -1.00 -18.84
CA ILE A 167 -6.07 -0.03 -18.50
C ILE A 167 -6.64 1.38 -18.65
N LEU A 168 -6.45 2.22 -17.63
CA LEU A 168 -6.86 3.62 -17.67
C LEU A 168 -5.77 4.48 -18.32
N ASP A 169 -6.20 5.55 -19.00
CA ASP A 169 -5.30 6.63 -19.37
C ASP A 169 -4.99 7.52 -18.16
N GLU A 170 -4.12 8.51 -18.34
CA GLU A 170 -3.68 9.42 -17.27
C GLU A 170 -4.87 10.14 -16.61
N ALA A 171 -5.85 10.60 -17.41
CA ALA A 171 -7.04 11.28 -16.90
C ALA A 171 -7.93 10.33 -16.08
N GLY A 172 -8.10 9.09 -16.53
CA GLY A 172 -8.81 8.04 -15.81
C GLY A 172 -8.14 7.69 -14.49
N VAL A 173 -6.80 7.58 -14.45
CA VAL A 173 -6.05 7.35 -13.22
C VAL A 173 -6.22 8.53 -12.25
N ALA A 174 -6.10 9.77 -12.73
CA ALA A 174 -6.31 10.95 -11.88
C ALA A 174 -7.73 10.99 -11.29
N ALA A 175 -8.76 10.71 -12.10
CA ALA A 175 -10.15 10.65 -11.63
C ALA A 175 -10.37 9.51 -10.62
N LEU A 176 -9.75 8.34 -10.85
CA LEU A 176 -9.81 7.20 -9.93
C LEU A 176 -9.20 7.54 -8.57
N LEU A 177 -8.04 8.20 -8.55
CA LEU A 177 -7.31 8.54 -7.32
C LEU A 177 -7.99 9.66 -6.54
N ALA A 178 -8.68 10.58 -7.23
CA ALA A 178 -9.46 11.63 -6.58
C ALA A 178 -10.71 11.12 -5.83
N ALA A 179 -11.19 9.91 -6.12
CA ALA A 179 -12.35 9.33 -5.44
C ALA A 179 -11.96 8.91 -4.00
N PRO A 180 -12.67 9.37 -2.95
CA PRO A 180 -12.39 8.98 -1.57
C PRO A 180 -12.75 7.51 -1.32
N MET A 181 -12.03 6.86 -0.39
CA MET A 181 -12.33 5.50 0.07
C MET A 181 -13.18 5.44 1.37
N ALA A 182 -13.63 6.59 1.89
CA ALA A 182 -14.42 6.69 3.13
C ALA A 182 -15.85 6.17 3.02
#